data_AF-A0A348ZXI7-F1
#
_entry.id   AF-A0A348ZXI7-F1
#
_cell.length_a   1.000
_cell.length_b   1.000
_cell.length_c   1.000
_cell.angle_alpha   90.00
_cell.angle_beta   90.00
_cell.angle_gamma   90.00
#
_symmetry.space_group_name_H-M   'P 1'
#
loop_
_entity.id
_entity.type
_entity.pdbx_description
1 polymer ?
#
loop_
_entity_poly.entity_id
_entity_poly.type
_entity_poly.pdbx_seq_one_letter_code
_entity_poly.pdbx_strand_id
1 'polypeptide(L)'
;MAEKDKKKIRTIKIDVDKCNGCRACEVICSAFHANPKYSSNNPARSRIRMIREPIRDIYLPVYAGEYTAAECMGRDKYVLDGKEYGECAFCRAACPSRDAFKEPDSGLPLKCDMCEGE
;
A
#
# COMPACT_ATOMS: atom_id res chain seq x y z
N MET A 1 -5.53 36.57 -21.01
CA MET A 1 -4.62 35.90 -20.06
C MET A 1 -5.09 34.47 -19.96
N ALA A 2 -4.27 33.50 -20.38
CA ALA A 2 -4.64 32.09 -20.35
C ALA A 2 -4.80 31.63 -18.89
N GLU A 3 -5.95 31.05 -18.56
CA GLU A 3 -6.21 30.45 -17.26
C GLU A 3 -5.25 29.27 -17.09
N LYS A 4 -4.31 29.36 -16.14
CA LYS A 4 -3.39 28.27 -15.85
C LYS A 4 -4.16 27.17 -15.14
N ASP A 5 -4.34 26.02 -15.80
CA ASP A 5 -4.92 24.82 -15.19
C ASP A 5 -4.19 24.48 -13.88
N LYS A 6 -4.94 24.47 -12.76
CA LYS A 6 -4.40 24.13 -11.45
C LYS A 6 -4.28 22.61 -11.32
N LYS A 7 -3.15 22.13 -10.79
CA LYS A 7 -2.91 20.71 -10.50
C LYS A 7 -3.98 20.18 -9.54
N LYS A 8 -4.66 19.09 -9.93
CA LYS A 8 -5.59 18.35 -9.05
C LYS A 8 -4.79 17.39 -8.16
N ILE A 9 -4.93 17.52 -6.85
CA ILE A 9 -4.32 16.61 -5.86
C ILE A 9 -5.45 15.74 -5.29
N ARG A 10 -5.25 14.42 -5.29
CA ARG A 10 -6.21 13.45 -4.73
C ARG A 10 -5.72 12.95 -3.38
N THR A 11 -6.65 12.76 -2.44
CA THR A 11 -6.37 12.30 -1.08
C THR A 11 -7.15 11.03 -0.80
N ILE A 12 -6.47 9.99 -0.32
CA ILE A 12 -7.10 8.76 0.17
C ILE A 12 -7.33 8.93 1.67
N LYS A 13 -8.60 8.96 2.09
CA LYS A 13 -8.96 8.98 3.52
C LYS A 13 -9.16 7.55 4.00
N ILE A 14 -8.36 7.14 5.00
CA ILE A 14 -8.40 5.79 5.57
C ILE A 14 -8.88 5.93 7.02
N ASP A 15 -10.01 5.33 7.32
CA ASP A 15 -10.59 5.24 8.67
C ASP A 15 -10.34 3.82 9.18
N VAL A 16 -9.26 3.66 9.97
CA VAL A 16 -8.77 2.34 10.40
C VAL A 16 -9.71 1.65 11.38
N ASP A 17 -10.49 2.42 12.14
CA ASP A 17 -11.45 1.89 13.12
C ASP A 17 -12.63 1.17 12.45
N LYS A 18 -12.89 1.46 11.18
CA LYS A 18 -13.91 0.78 10.36
C LYS A 18 -13.38 -0.44 9.59
N CYS A 19 -12.08 -0.70 9.65
CA CYS A 19 -11.48 -1.81 8.93
C CYS A 19 -11.73 -3.12 9.68
N ASN A 20 -12.45 -4.05 9.05
CA ASN A 20 -12.72 -5.39 9.60
C ASN A 20 -11.65 -6.43 9.23
N GLY A 21 -10.59 -6.03 8.52
CA GLY A 21 -9.51 -6.93 8.18
C GLY A 21 -9.81 -7.94 7.05
N CYS A 22 -10.85 -7.76 6.25
CA CYS A 22 -11.27 -8.75 5.23
C CYS A 22 -10.32 -8.92 4.04
N ARG A 23 -9.39 -7.98 3.82
CA ARG A 23 -8.45 -7.95 2.66
C ARG A 23 -9.11 -7.91 1.28
N ALA A 24 -10.41 -7.58 1.19
CA ALA A 24 -11.11 -7.43 -0.10
C ALA A 24 -10.44 -6.38 -1.02
N CYS A 25 -9.89 -5.32 -0.43
CA CYS A 25 -9.11 -4.30 -1.13
C CYS A 25 -7.87 -4.87 -1.84
N GLU A 26 -7.19 -5.84 -1.23
CA GLU A 26 -6.01 -6.46 -1.84
C GLU A 26 -6.40 -7.28 -3.06
N VAL A 27 -7.46 -8.08 -2.91
CA VAL A 27 -8.01 -8.96 -3.95
C VAL A 27 -8.42 -8.14 -5.17
N ILE A 28 -9.30 -7.16 -5.00
CA ILE A 28 -9.84 -6.40 -6.13
C ILE A 28 -8.77 -5.58 -6.86
N CYS A 29 -7.82 -5.00 -6.12
CA CYS A 29 -6.74 -4.24 -6.72
C CYS A 29 -5.81 -5.16 -7.53
N SER A 30 -5.43 -6.32 -7.00
CA SER A 30 -4.62 -7.28 -7.76
C SER A 30 -5.35 -7.85 -8.98
N ALA A 31 -6.67 -8.09 -8.87
CA ALA A 31 -7.48 -8.56 -9.97
C ALA A 31 -7.57 -7.52 -11.10
N PHE A 32 -7.76 -6.25 -10.74
CA PHE A 32 -7.81 -5.16 -11.71
C PHE A 32 -6.49 -5.02 -12.49
N HIS A 33 -5.35 -5.31 -11.87
CA HIS A 33 -4.03 -5.17 -12.51
C HIS A 33 -3.48 -6.49 -13.07
N ALA A 34 -4.28 -7.56 -13.08
CA ALA A 34 -3.92 -8.76 -13.83
C ALA A 34 -3.89 -8.44 -15.33
N ASN A 35 -3.06 -9.14 -16.09
CA ASN A 35 -3.01 -9.01 -17.54
C ASN A 35 -3.33 -10.38 -18.19
N PRO A 36 -4.50 -10.56 -18.82
CA PRO A 36 -5.56 -9.56 -19.05
C PRO A 36 -6.34 -9.20 -17.78
N LYS A 37 -7.00 -8.03 -17.80
CA LYS A 37 -7.73 -7.47 -16.66
C LYS A 37 -8.72 -8.49 -16.04
N TYR A 38 -8.66 -8.68 -14.73
CA TYR A 38 -9.48 -9.64 -13.96
C TYR A 38 -9.28 -11.13 -14.26
N SER A 39 -8.29 -11.51 -15.08
CA SER A 39 -8.01 -12.91 -15.41
C SER A 39 -7.54 -13.75 -14.22
N SER A 40 -6.91 -13.13 -13.23
CA SER A 40 -6.38 -13.76 -12.03
C SER A 40 -6.35 -12.74 -10.90
N ASN A 41 -6.09 -13.18 -9.68
CA ASN A 41 -5.83 -12.28 -8.56
C ASN A 41 -4.69 -12.86 -7.71
N ASN A 42 -3.86 -11.98 -7.17
CA ASN A 42 -2.79 -12.35 -6.26
C ASN A 42 -2.55 -11.17 -5.31
N PRO A 43 -2.96 -11.27 -4.03
CA PRO A 43 -2.78 -10.19 -3.07
C PRO A 43 -1.34 -9.68 -2.95
N ALA A 44 -0.31 -10.50 -3.22
CA ALA A 44 1.08 -10.07 -3.23
C ALA A 44 1.38 -8.99 -4.29
N ARG A 45 0.63 -8.97 -5.39
CA ARG A 45 0.71 -7.97 -6.47
C ARG A 45 -0.15 -6.74 -6.23
N SER A 46 -0.78 -6.63 -5.06
CA SER A 46 -1.70 -5.54 -4.77
C SER A 46 -0.97 -4.24 -4.43
N ARG A 47 -1.47 -3.12 -4.97
CA ARG A 47 -0.98 -1.76 -4.68
C ARG A 47 -1.52 -1.20 -3.35
N ILE A 48 -2.31 -1.99 -2.62
CA ILE A 48 -2.69 -1.77 -1.23
C ILE A 48 -2.41 -3.05 -0.44
N ARG A 49 -1.82 -2.92 0.75
CA ARG A 49 -1.46 -4.03 1.62
C ARG A 49 -1.99 -3.78 3.02
N MET A 50 -2.60 -4.79 3.61
CA MET A 50 -3.21 -4.74 4.93
C MET A 50 -2.27 -5.35 5.96
N ILE A 51 -1.83 -4.54 6.90
CA ILE A 51 -1.22 -5.04 8.14
C ILE A 51 -2.37 -5.46 9.04
N ARG A 52 -2.47 -6.77 9.28
CA ARG A 52 -3.58 -7.39 10.02
C ARG A 52 -3.04 -8.23 11.16
N GLU A 53 -3.25 -7.76 12.38
CA GLU A 53 -2.81 -8.44 13.60
C GLU A 53 -3.97 -8.46 14.60
N PRO A 54 -4.89 -9.43 14.50
CA PRO A 54 -6.14 -9.43 15.27
C PRO A 54 -5.95 -9.45 16.79
N ILE A 55 -4.91 -10.12 17.27
CA ILE A 55 -4.59 -10.22 18.71
C ILE A 55 -4.20 -8.85 19.29
N ARG A 56 -3.62 -7.97 18.46
CA ARG A 56 -3.22 -6.61 18.85
C ARG A 56 -4.23 -5.55 18.42
N ASP A 57 -5.36 -5.96 17.83
CA ASP A 57 -6.38 -5.07 17.27
C ASP A 57 -5.79 -4.04 16.27
N ILE A 58 -4.86 -4.50 15.41
CA ILE A 58 -4.23 -3.68 14.37
C ILE A 58 -4.78 -4.08 13.00
N TYR A 59 -5.46 -3.14 12.35
CA TYR A 59 -6.01 -3.25 11.00
C TYR A 59 -5.66 -2.01 10.18
N LEU A 60 -4.47 -2.02 9.58
CA LEU A 60 -3.90 -0.85 8.91
C LEU A 60 -3.73 -1.12 7.41
N PRO A 61 -4.60 -0.57 6.55
CA PRO A 61 -4.39 -0.55 5.10
C PRO A 61 -3.32 0.47 4.72
N VAL A 62 -2.30 0.03 4.00
CA VAL A 62 -1.18 0.84 3.53
C VAL A 62 -1.13 0.79 2.01
N TYR A 63 -1.08 1.95 1.37
CA TYR A 63 -1.01 2.06 -0.08
C TYR A 63 0.43 2.16 -0.55
N ALA A 64 0.74 1.51 -1.66
CA ALA A 64 2.00 1.67 -2.36
C ALA A 64 2.25 3.15 -2.70
N GLY A 65 3.47 3.60 -2.44
CA GLY A 65 3.95 4.96 -2.67
C GLY A 65 5.11 4.98 -3.64
N GLU A 66 6.14 5.75 -3.33
CA GLU A 66 7.31 5.89 -4.20
C GLU A 66 8.29 4.72 -4.07
N TYR A 67 9.06 4.49 -5.13
CA TYR A 67 10.20 3.58 -5.09
C TYR A 67 11.39 4.24 -4.37
N THR A 68 12.14 3.44 -3.61
CA THR A 68 13.43 3.83 -3.06
C THR A 68 14.47 2.77 -3.38
N ALA A 69 15.64 3.20 -3.87
CA ALA A 69 16.74 2.30 -4.18
C ALA A 69 17.54 1.87 -2.94
N ALA A 70 17.38 2.57 -1.82
CA ALA A 70 18.13 2.33 -0.58
C ALA A 70 17.21 2.31 0.64
N GLU A 71 17.70 1.67 1.69
CA GLU A 71 17.04 1.64 3.00
C GLU A 71 17.39 2.87 3.83
N CYS A 72 16.56 3.15 4.84
CA CYS A 72 16.86 4.19 5.83
C CYS A 72 17.99 3.73 6.76
N MET A 73 18.87 4.65 7.17
CA MET A 73 19.93 4.37 8.16
C MET A 73 19.37 3.99 9.53
N GLY A 74 18.18 4.48 9.87
CA GLY A 74 17.41 4.10 11.04
C GLY A 74 15.98 3.80 10.63
N ARG A 75 15.41 2.73 11.17
CA ARG A 75 14.04 2.31 10.92
C ARG A 75 13.18 2.63 12.12
N ASP A 76 11.96 3.08 11.86
CA ASP A 76 11.03 3.57 12.85
C ASP A 76 10.06 2.47 13.30
N LYS A 77 9.66 2.55 14.57
CA LYS A 77 8.61 1.72 15.17
C LYS A 77 7.75 2.60 16.06
N TYR A 78 6.44 2.47 15.94
CA TYR A 78 5.50 3.35 16.65
C TYR A 78 4.70 2.58 17.70
N VAL A 79 4.49 3.23 18.83
CA VAL A 79 3.46 2.89 19.80
C VAL A 79 2.44 4.01 19.79
N LEU A 80 1.22 3.73 19.35
CA LEU A 80 0.12 4.70 19.28
C LEU A 80 -1.07 4.13 20.03
N ASP A 81 -1.63 4.89 20.96
CA ASP A 81 -2.81 4.49 21.76
C ASP A 81 -2.66 3.11 22.43
N GLY A 82 -1.44 2.81 22.92
CA GLY A 82 -1.12 1.52 23.55
C GLY A 82 -0.90 0.35 22.58
N LYS A 83 -1.04 0.56 21.26
CA LYS A 83 -0.79 -0.45 20.23
C LYS A 83 0.63 -0.29 19.67
N GLU A 84 1.43 -1.35 19.75
CA GLU A 84 2.77 -1.39 19.16
C GLU A 84 2.72 -1.95 17.73
N TYR A 85 3.02 -1.08 16.76
CA TYR A 85 3.03 -1.39 15.34
C TYR A 85 4.35 -2.03 14.92
N GLY A 86 4.35 -2.74 13.79
CA GLY A 86 5.55 -3.26 13.17
C GLY A 86 6.55 -2.16 12.78
N GLU A 87 7.83 -2.54 12.65
CA GLU A 87 8.85 -1.67 12.06
C GLU A 87 8.42 -1.22 10.65
N CYS A 88 8.53 0.08 10.36
CA CYS A 88 8.14 0.69 9.09
C CYS A 88 6.68 0.41 8.66
N ALA A 89 5.77 0.11 9.61
CA ALA A 89 4.39 -0.27 9.31
C ALA A 89 3.61 0.77 8.49
N PHE A 90 3.90 2.05 8.66
CA PHE A 90 3.23 3.15 7.94
C PHE A 90 3.97 3.54 6.65
N CYS A 91 5.15 2.98 6.40
CA CYS A 91 5.96 3.32 5.25
C CYS A 91 5.32 2.78 3.96
N ARG A 92 5.12 3.68 2.99
CA ARG A 92 4.50 3.37 1.70
C ARG A 92 5.50 2.93 0.62
N ALA A 93 6.79 3.01 0.91
CA ALA A 93 7.81 2.84 -0.12
C ALA A 93 7.88 1.40 -0.66
N ALA A 94 8.12 1.26 -1.96
CA ALA A 94 8.63 0.01 -2.54
C ALA A 94 10.14 -0.03 -2.23
N CYS A 95 10.48 -0.58 -1.06
CA CYS A 95 11.80 -0.52 -0.45
C CYS A 95 12.52 -1.88 -0.52
N PRO A 96 13.85 -1.93 -0.69
CA PRO A 96 14.61 -3.18 -0.61
C PRO A 96 14.45 -3.91 0.72
N SER A 97 14.14 -3.22 1.83
CA SER A 97 14.08 -3.80 3.18
C SER A 97 12.96 -4.82 3.44
N ARG A 98 11.93 -4.87 2.59
CA ARG A 98 10.75 -5.75 2.77
C ARG A 98 10.03 -6.02 1.46
N ASP A 99 9.27 -7.10 1.38
CA ASP A 99 8.60 -7.52 0.12
C ASP A 99 7.36 -6.73 -0.26
N ALA A 100 6.79 -5.95 0.67
CA ALA A 100 5.59 -5.18 0.38
C ALA A 100 5.82 -4.16 -0.75
N PHE A 101 4.83 -4.05 -1.64
CA PHE A 101 4.83 -3.18 -2.83
C PHE A 101 5.91 -3.53 -3.86
N LYS A 102 6.23 -4.82 -3.99
CA LYS A 102 7.05 -5.36 -5.08
C LYS A 102 6.34 -6.55 -5.70
N GLU A 103 6.54 -6.74 -7.00
CA GLU A 103 6.12 -7.95 -7.70
C GLU A 103 6.81 -9.17 -7.06
N PRO A 104 6.06 -10.23 -6.70
CA PRO A 104 6.57 -11.33 -5.90
C PRO A 104 7.55 -12.24 -6.66
N ASP A 105 7.57 -12.16 -7.99
CA ASP A 105 8.44 -12.93 -8.87
C ASP A 105 9.71 -12.16 -9.25
N SER A 106 9.54 -10.90 -9.69
CA SER A 106 10.62 -10.08 -10.25
C SER A 106 11.22 -9.08 -9.27
N GLY A 107 10.53 -8.78 -8.17
CA GLY A 107 10.93 -7.73 -7.22
C GLY A 107 10.70 -6.30 -7.74
N LEU A 108 10.07 -6.13 -8.91
CA LEU A 108 9.78 -4.82 -9.49
C LEU A 108 8.83 -4.00 -8.60
N PRO A 109 9.04 -2.69 -8.47
CA PRO A 109 8.24 -1.85 -7.58
C PRO A 109 6.80 -1.72 -8.08
N LEU A 110 5.85 -1.80 -7.14
CA LEU A 110 4.44 -1.51 -7.36
C LEU A 110 4.11 -0.12 -6.82
N LYS A 111 3.25 0.62 -7.53
CA LYS A 111 2.79 1.95 -7.13
C LYS A 111 1.27 2.08 -7.33
N CYS A 112 0.58 2.71 -6.38
CA CYS A 112 -0.83 3.03 -6.54
C CYS A 112 -0.98 4.27 -7.42
N ASP A 113 -1.74 4.13 -8.50
CA ASP A 113 -1.99 5.11 -9.55
C ASP A 113 -3.43 5.66 -9.49
N MET A 114 -4.17 5.38 -8.42
CA MET A 114 -5.62 5.69 -8.32
C MET A 114 -6.48 4.96 -9.37
N CYS A 115 -6.07 3.76 -9.78
CA CYS A 115 -6.74 2.92 -10.78
C CYS A 115 -6.82 3.58 -12.17
N GLU A 116 -5.81 4.38 -12.53
CA GLU A 116 -5.72 5.09 -13.82
C GLU A 116 -5.15 4.22 -14.95
N GLY A 117 -4.66 3.01 -14.63
CA GLY A 117 -4.38 1.97 -15.61
C GLY A 117 -2.95 1.94 -16.13
N GLU A 118 -1.96 2.28 -15.28
CA GLU A 118 -0.55 1.93 -15.54
C GLU A 118 -0.21 0.48 -15.15
#